data_AF-A0A4Q3BKD3-F1
#
_entry.id   AF-A0A4Q3BKD3-F1
#
_cell.length_a   1.000
_cell.length_b   1.000
_cell.length_c   1.000
_cell.angle_alpha   90.00
_cell.angle_beta   90.00
_cell.angle_gamma   90.00
#
_symmetry.space_group_name_H-M   'P 1'
#
loop_
_entity.id
_entity.type
_entity.pdbx_description
1 polymer ?
#
loop_
_entity_poly.entity_id
_entity_poly.type
_entity_poly.pdbx_seq_one_letter_code
_entity_poly.pdbx_strand_id
1 'polypeptide(L)'
;MKKISSNASVLKDSTVENDTIIAAAKTDSVSENKNLLKAENSEENSDFDNFYKKLSEAFDREDITALNQFIHPKYGIYFVDRPGAIDAVDTAKNIKAFYRRVYLSKHRLKGMYCKLTENKIPATVCDKQYTGCMAEKASNYHRISELKTALLKYGFKENYRPKDDAQLPQFEKLIKRNIANFDKAVGISFLYVDGKWYIGVIDMAKYSCSA
;
A
#
# COMPACT_ATOMS: atom_id res chain seq x y z
N MET A 1 -31.95 50.33 -10.97
CA MET A 1 -33.24 50.38 -11.69
C MET A 1 -33.64 48.94 -12.08
N LYS A 2 -34.94 48.59 -11.92
CA LYS A 2 -35.64 47.28 -12.14
C LYS A 2 -35.23 46.14 -11.17
N LYS A 3 -35.97 45.75 -10.10
CA LYS A 3 -37.39 45.32 -9.86
C LYS A 3 -37.77 44.13 -10.76
N ILE A 4 -38.38 42.99 -10.39
CA ILE A 4 -39.15 42.37 -9.28
C ILE A 4 -39.11 40.83 -9.61
N SER A 5 -39.10 39.85 -8.70
CA SER A 5 -40.33 39.19 -8.21
C SER A 5 -40.04 38.06 -7.23
N SER A 6 -40.76 38.11 -6.12
CA SER A 6 -41.08 37.07 -5.16
C SER A 6 -41.94 35.95 -5.77
N ASN A 7 -41.91 34.76 -5.18
CA ASN A 7 -43.13 34.03 -4.84
C ASN A 7 -42.91 33.05 -3.69
N ALA A 8 -43.83 33.09 -2.74
CA ALA A 8 -43.95 32.25 -1.56
C ALA A 8 -45.32 31.57 -1.60
N SER A 9 -45.40 30.31 -1.12
CA SER A 9 -46.57 29.68 -0.50
C SER A 9 -46.20 28.21 -0.19
N VAL A 10 -46.15 27.69 1.05
CA VAL A 10 -47.12 27.59 2.17
C VAL A 10 -47.98 26.31 2.09
N LEU A 11 -47.84 25.49 3.16
CA LEU A 11 -48.75 24.50 3.79
C LEU A 11 -49.19 23.24 2.99
N LYS A 12 -49.01 22.04 3.57
CA LYS A 12 -50.01 21.44 4.49
C LYS A 12 -49.55 20.10 5.06
N ASP A 13 -50.02 19.92 6.28
CA ASP A 13 -49.97 18.81 7.22
C ASP A 13 -50.83 17.62 6.73
N SER A 14 -50.40 16.40 7.02
CA SER A 14 -51.30 15.24 7.16
C SER A 14 -50.59 14.10 7.90
N THR A 15 -50.98 13.95 9.15
CA THR A 15 -50.89 12.75 9.98
C THR A 15 -51.59 11.56 9.32
N VAL A 16 -50.95 10.39 9.34
CA VAL A 16 -51.62 9.09 9.25
C VAL A 16 -50.97 8.18 10.29
N GLU A 17 -51.72 7.93 11.37
CA GLU A 17 -51.53 6.79 12.26
C GLU A 17 -51.86 5.51 11.49
N ASN A 18 -51.03 4.48 11.65
CA ASN A 18 -51.45 3.10 11.54
C ASN A 18 -50.62 2.26 12.50
N ASP A 19 -51.25 1.89 13.61
CA ASP A 19 -50.79 0.88 14.54
C ASP A 19 -50.84 -0.53 13.90
N THR A 20 -49.98 -1.39 14.46
CA THR A 20 -50.21 -2.83 14.72
C THR A 20 -49.31 -3.83 13.97
N ILE A 21 -48.27 -4.24 14.70
CA ILE A 21 -47.76 -5.62 14.92
C ILE A 21 -47.37 -6.46 13.69
N ILE A 22 -46.06 -6.67 13.51
CA ILE A 22 -45.54 -8.01 13.20
C ILE A 22 -44.36 -8.35 14.12
N ALA A 23 -44.53 -9.54 14.70
CA ALA A 23 -43.72 -10.36 15.56
C ALA A 23 -42.20 -10.34 15.38
N ALA A 24 -41.57 -10.64 16.51
CA ALA A 24 -40.18 -11.01 16.68
C ALA A 24 -39.67 -12.04 15.67
N ALA A 25 -38.54 -11.70 15.05
CA ALA A 25 -37.55 -12.65 14.55
C ALA A 25 -36.15 -12.04 14.71
N LYS A 26 -35.76 -11.81 15.97
CA LYS A 26 -34.35 -11.63 16.34
C LYS A 26 -33.86 -12.97 16.86
N THR A 27 -33.04 -13.63 16.04
CA THR A 27 -31.77 -14.32 16.36
C THR A 27 -31.57 -15.40 15.32
N ASP A 28 -30.60 -15.20 14.40
CA ASP A 28 -29.74 -16.27 13.84
C ASP A 28 -28.75 -15.76 12.76
N SER A 29 -28.87 -14.52 12.27
CA SER A 29 -28.03 -13.99 11.18
C SER A 29 -26.62 -13.49 11.55
N VAL A 30 -26.17 -13.65 12.80
CA VAL A 30 -24.83 -13.21 13.24
C VAL A 30 -23.76 -14.32 13.07
N SER A 31 -24.19 -15.58 12.98
CA SER A 31 -23.31 -16.76 12.90
C SER A 31 -22.72 -16.97 11.49
N GLU A 32 -23.54 -16.85 10.44
CA GLU A 32 -23.12 -17.10 9.05
C GLU A 32 -22.15 -16.02 8.52
N ASN A 33 -22.37 -14.75 8.87
CA ASN A 33 -21.48 -13.65 8.45
C ASN A 33 -20.06 -13.76 9.04
N LYS A 34 -19.91 -14.32 10.25
CA LYS A 34 -18.57 -14.52 10.84
C LYS A 34 -17.77 -15.62 10.13
N ASN A 35 -18.43 -16.65 9.61
CA ASN A 35 -17.75 -17.72 8.89
C ASN A 35 -17.37 -17.31 7.46
N LEU A 36 -18.21 -16.53 6.77
CA LEU A 36 -17.88 -15.98 5.44
C LEU A 36 -16.68 -15.01 5.52
N LEU A 37 -16.70 -14.07 6.47
CA LEU A 37 -15.58 -13.14 6.69
C LEU A 37 -14.28 -13.85 7.11
N LYS A 38 -14.37 -14.98 7.82
CA LYS A 38 -13.19 -15.76 8.23
C LYS A 38 -12.62 -16.58 7.07
N ALA A 39 -13.48 -17.11 6.19
CA ALA A 39 -13.08 -17.85 5.00
C ALA A 39 -12.39 -16.93 3.96
N GLU A 40 -12.99 -15.77 3.64
CA GLU A 40 -12.42 -14.78 2.71
C GLU A 40 -11.06 -14.27 3.19
N ASN A 41 -10.91 -13.98 4.49
CA ASN A 41 -9.63 -13.57 5.06
C ASN A 41 -8.58 -14.69 5.03
N SER A 42 -8.96 -15.96 5.02
CA SER A 42 -8.00 -17.08 4.95
C SER A 42 -7.51 -17.32 3.52
N GLU A 43 -8.37 -17.13 2.53
CA GLU A 43 -8.06 -17.32 1.12
C GLU A 43 -7.21 -16.17 0.55
N GLU A 44 -7.55 -14.91 0.87
CA GLU A 44 -6.77 -13.73 0.50
C GLU A 44 -5.32 -13.80 1.05
N ASN A 45 -5.17 -14.33 2.27
CA ASN A 45 -3.86 -14.51 2.89
C ASN A 45 -3.03 -15.63 2.25
N SER A 46 -3.69 -16.73 1.88
CA SER A 46 -3.06 -17.84 1.14
C SER A 46 -2.59 -17.40 -0.25
N ASP A 47 -3.41 -16.63 -0.97
CA ASP A 47 -3.05 -16.10 -2.29
C ASP A 47 -1.84 -15.16 -2.20
N PHE A 48 -1.84 -14.27 -1.21
CA PHE A 48 -0.74 -13.33 -1.03
C PHE A 48 0.59 -14.00 -0.66
N ASP A 49 0.59 -15.01 0.22
CA ASP A 49 1.83 -15.72 0.58
C ASP A 49 2.46 -16.42 -0.64
N ASN A 50 1.62 -17.06 -1.45
CA ASN A 50 2.03 -17.66 -2.72
C ASN A 50 2.58 -16.63 -3.71
N PHE A 51 1.92 -15.48 -3.82
CA PHE A 51 2.40 -14.35 -4.60
C PHE A 51 3.78 -13.87 -4.11
N TYR A 52 3.94 -13.67 -2.81
CA TYR A 52 5.18 -13.17 -2.20
C TYR A 52 6.35 -14.15 -2.40
N LYS A 53 6.08 -15.45 -2.27
CA LYS A 53 7.04 -16.52 -2.55
C LYS A 53 7.52 -16.47 -4.00
N LYS A 54 6.60 -16.44 -4.97
CA LYS A 54 6.94 -16.37 -6.41
C LYS A 54 7.72 -15.10 -6.75
N LEU A 55 7.35 -13.97 -6.17
CA LEU A 55 8.09 -12.72 -6.34
C LEU A 55 9.52 -12.84 -5.81
N SER A 56 9.69 -13.38 -4.61
CA SER A 56 11.01 -13.56 -4.00
C SER A 56 11.91 -14.49 -4.82
N GLU A 57 11.34 -15.59 -5.30
CA GLU A 57 12.04 -16.50 -6.22
C GLU A 57 12.46 -15.81 -7.53
N ALA A 58 11.65 -14.90 -8.06
CA ALA A 58 11.99 -14.12 -9.24
C ALA A 58 13.14 -13.13 -8.96
N PHE A 59 13.19 -12.53 -7.77
CA PHE A 59 14.32 -11.72 -7.34
C PHE A 59 15.60 -12.55 -7.21
N ASP A 60 15.52 -13.75 -6.62
CA ASP A 60 16.66 -14.66 -6.44
C ASP A 60 17.32 -15.03 -7.75
N ARG A 61 16.51 -15.31 -8.77
CA ARG A 61 16.96 -15.67 -10.12
C ARG A 61 17.33 -14.46 -10.98
N GLU A 62 17.12 -13.23 -10.50
CA GLU A 62 17.18 -12.00 -11.30
C GLU A 62 16.39 -12.10 -12.62
N ASP A 63 15.25 -12.82 -12.60
CA ASP A 63 14.44 -13.07 -13.79
C ASP A 63 13.66 -11.82 -14.19
N ILE A 64 14.26 -11.03 -15.09
CA ILE A 64 13.71 -9.75 -15.56
C ILE A 64 12.31 -9.91 -16.15
N THR A 65 12.06 -11.01 -16.87
CA THR A 65 10.77 -11.26 -17.53
C THR A 65 9.70 -11.55 -16.48
N ALA A 66 9.99 -12.45 -15.54
CA ALA A 66 9.07 -12.75 -14.44
C ALA A 66 8.83 -11.53 -13.55
N LEU A 67 9.90 -10.80 -13.16
CA LEU A 67 9.80 -9.62 -12.30
C LEU A 67 8.91 -8.52 -12.89
N ASN A 68 8.93 -8.32 -14.21
CA ASN A 68 8.04 -7.34 -14.85
C ASN A 68 6.56 -7.72 -14.76
N GLN A 69 6.20 -9.00 -14.57
CA GLN A 69 4.80 -9.42 -14.41
C GLN A 69 4.19 -8.97 -13.07
N PHE A 70 5.04 -8.64 -12.10
CA PHE A 70 4.68 -8.11 -10.78
C PHE A 70 4.58 -6.59 -10.75
N ILE A 71 4.84 -5.91 -11.88
CA ILE A 71 4.81 -4.44 -11.99
C ILE A 71 3.54 -4.03 -12.71
N HIS A 72 2.74 -3.16 -12.08
CA HIS A 72 1.52 -2.68 -12.74
C HIS A 72 1.89 -1.73 -13.89
N PRO A 73 1.37 -1.94 -15.13
CA PRO A 73 1.81 -1.17 -16.30
C PRO A 73 1.52 0.33 -16.19
N LYS A 74 0.38 0.71 -15.61
CA LYS A 74 0.01 2.11 -15.37
C LYS A 74 0.91 2.79 -14.33
N TYR A 75 1.03 2.17 -13.16
CA TYR A 75 1.63 2.80 -11.98
C TYR A 75 3.15 2.63 -11.91
N GLY A 76 3.69 1.54 -12.46
CA GLY A 76 5.09 1.18 -12.27
C GLY A 76 5.39 0.79 -10.81
N ILE A 77 6.64 0.99 -10.40
CA ILE A 77 7.11 0.85 -9.02
C ILE A 77 7.65 2.21 -8.56
N TYR A 78 7.25 2.66 -7.39
CA TYR A 78 7.97 3.69 -6.64
C TYR A 78 9.08 3.04 -5.83
N PHE A 79 10.21 3.71 -5.68
CA PHE A 79 11.24 3.20 -4.80
C PHE A 79 11.92 4.31 -4.03
N VAL A 80 12.30 3.95 -2.81
CA VAL A 80 13.03 4.80 -1.89
C VAL A 80 14.40 4.18 -1.67
N ASP A 81 15.42 4.99 -1.92
CA ASP A 81 16.83 4.69 -1.71
C ASP A 81 17.39 5.78 -0.79
N ARG A 82 18.54 5.56 -0.15
CA ARG A 82 19.30 6.59 0.53
C ARG A 82 20.71 6.65 -0.06
N PRO A 83 20.93 7.40 -1.16
CA PRO A 83 22.27 7.67 -1.65
C PRO A 83 23.00 8.65 -0.71
N GLY A 84 23.72 8.12 0.28
CA GLY A 84 24.39 8.92 1.32
C GLY A 84 23.47 9.18 2.51
N ALA A 85 23.28 10.46 2.88
CA ALA A 85 22.53 10.84 4.09
C ALA A 85 21.06 11.20 3.84
N ILE A 86 20.64 11.40 2.58
CA ILE A 86 19.30 11.91 2.24
C ILE A 86 18.52 10.85 1.46
N ASP A 87 17.31 10.55 1.92
CA ASP A 87 16.38 9.67 1.20
C ASP A 87 16.08 10.24 -0.20
N ALA A 88 15.95 9.39 -1.20
CA ALA A 88 15.59 9.73 -2.56
C ALA A 88 14.40 8.88 -3.00
N VAL A 89 13.44 9.50 -3.65
CA VAL A 89 12.27 8.87 -4.24
C VAL A 89 12.37 8.94 -5.76
N ASP A 90 12.13 7.83 -6.43
CA ASP A 90 12.04 7.76 -7.89
C ASP A 90 11.01 6.70 -8.31
N THR A 91 10.74 6.60 -9.61
CA THR A 91 9.78 5.66 -10.20
C THR A 91 10.40 4.91 -11.37
N ALA A 92 9.96 3.67 -11.57
CA ALA A 92 10.36 2.85 -12.70
C ALA A 92 9.15 2.13 -13.30
N LYS A 93 9.04 2.12 -14.63
CA LYS A 93 7.97 1.37 -15.33
C LYS A 93 8.30 -0.11 -15.54
N ASN A 94 9.54 -0.52 -15.28
CA ASN A 94 9.99 -1.92 -15.39
C ASN A 94 11.19 -2.18 -14.47
N ILE A 95 11.48 -3.46 -14.22
CA ILE A 95 12.52 -3.88 -13.29
C ILE A 95 13.92 -3.50 -13.75
N LYS A 96 14.18 -3.43 -15.07
CA LYS A 96 15.49 -3.02 -15.61
C LYS A 96 15.78 -1.54 -15.30
N ALA A 97 14.78 -0.68 -15.46
CA ALA A 97 14.88 0.73 -15.10
C ALA A 97 15.09 0.93 -13.60
N PHE A 98 14.39 0.13 -12.78
CA PHE A 98 14.58 0.08 -11.33
C PHE A 98 16.01 -0.35 -10.96
N TYR A 99 16.47 -1.52 -11.42
CA TYR A 99 17.82 -2.04 -11.12
C TYR A 99 18.95 -1.12 -11.55
N ARG A 100 18.79 -0.38 -12.64
CA ARG A 100 19.77 0.63 -13.06
C ARG A 100 19.89 1.77 -12.04
N ARG A 101 18.80 2.14 -11.37
CA ARG A 101 18.78 3.22 -10.37
C ARG A 101 19.27 2.76 -9.01
N VAL A 102 19.01 1.51 -8.65
CA VAL A 102 19.34 0.94 -7.33
C VAL A 102 20.44 -0.10 -7.40
N TYR A 103 21.35 0.02 -8.38
CA TYR A 103 22.33 -1.01 -8.72
C TYR A 103 23.15 -1.49 -7.52
N LEU A 104 23.54 -0.57 -6.63
CA LEU A 104 24.30 -0.89 -5.42
C LEU A 104 23.46 -1.64 -4.37
N SER A 105 22.16 -1.37 -4.30
CA SER A 105 21.26 -1.92 -3.28
C SER A 105 20.43 -3.11 -3.76
N LYS A 106 20.41 -3.42 -5.07
CA LYS A 106 19.57 -4.50 -5.64
C LYS A 106 19.85 -5.87 -5.03
N HIS A 107 21.07 -6.12 -4.56
CA HIS A 107 21.46 -7.38 -3.94
C HIS A 107 20.65 -7.70 -2.68
N ARG A 108 20.11 -6.67 -2.00
CA ARG A 108 19.25 -6.81 -0.81
C ARG A 108 17.90 -7.45 -1.12
N LEU A 109 17.51 -7.47 -2.40
CA LEU A 109 16.28 -8.10 -2.86
C LEU A 109 16.42 -9.61 -3.06
N LYS A 110 17.64 -10.16 -2.98
CA LYS A 110 17.86 -11.61 -2.95
C LYS A 110 17.62 -12.17 -1.56
N GLY A 111 16.98 -13.32 -1.50
CA GLY A 111 16.56 -14.01 -0.30
C GLY A 111 15.52 -13.21 0.47
N MET A 112 14.61 -12.54 -0.24
CA MET A 112 13.54 -11.77 0.39
C MET A 112 12.47 -12.66 1.03
N TYR A 113 12.32 -13.90 0.56
CA TYR A 113 11.34 -14.82 1.13
C TYR A 113 11.71 -15.19 2.57
N CYS A 114 10.69 -15.17 3.40
CA CYS A 114 10.75 -15.39 4.83
C CYS A 114 9.33 -15.69 5.31
N LYS A 115 9.19 -16.43 6.40
CA LYS A 115 7.87 -16.67 7.00
C LYS A 115 7.30 -15.34 7.49
N LEU A 116 6.14 -14.95 6.95
CA LEU A 116 5.46 -13.73 7.34
C LEU A 116 4.79 -13.91 8.71
N THR A 117 4.98 -12.92 9.58
CA THR A 117 4.21 -12.78 10.81
C THR A 117 3.23 -11.62 10.66
N GLU A 118 1.93 -11.91 10.77
CA GLU A 118 0.87 -10.90 10.66
C GLU A 118 0.80 -10.06 11.92
N ASN A 119 1.54 -8.94 11.94
CA ASN A 119 1.66 -8.03 13.07
C ASN A 119 1.85 -6.61 12.56
N LYS A 120 1.46 -5.62 13.37
CA LYS A 120 1.77 -4.22 13.08
C LYS A 120 3.27 -4.06 12.90
N ILE A 121 3.68 -3.48 11.77
CA ILE A 121 5.07 -3.21 11.50
C ILE A 121 5.51 -2.05 12.40
N PRO A 122 6.53 -2.24 13.26
CA PRO A 122 7.02 -1.18 14.13
C PRO A 122 7.55 0.00 13.31
N ALA A 123 7.41 1.20 13.87
CA ALA A 123 8.23 2.32 13.42
C ALA A 123 9.70 1.99 13.69
N THR A 124 10.57 2.17 12.70
CA THR A 124 12.00 1.91 12.86
C THR A 124 12.56 2.87 13.91
N VAL A 125 13.23 2.32 14.91
CA VAL A 125 14.06 3.05 15.87
C VAL A 125 15.43 2.39 15.81
N CYS A 126 16.48 3.13 15.46
CA CYS A 126 17.79 2.53 15.22
C CYS A 126 18.42 1.87 16.46
N ASP A 127 17.92 2.20 17.64
CA ASP A 127 18.34 1.59 18.90
C ASP A 127 17.66 0.24 19.17
N LYS A 128 16.70 -0.17 18.32
CA LYS A 128 15.97 -1.43 18.46
C LYS A 128 16.15 -2.32 17.25
N GLN A 129 16.72 -3.49 17.49
CA GLN A 129 16.90 -4.50 16.47
C GLN A 129 15.62 -5.35 16.33
N TYR A 130 15.11 -5.40 15.11
CA TYR A 130 14.05 -6.31 14.69
C TYR A 130 14.66 -7.33 13.73
N THR A 131 14.10 -8.54 13.68
CA THR A 131 14.57 -9.63 12.80
C THR A 131 13.39 -10.30 12.10
N GLY A 132 13.68 -11.01 11.02
CA GLY A 132 12.69 -11.73 10.25
C GLY A 132 11.76 -10.79 9.47
N CYS A 133 10.53 -11.29 9.23
CA CYS A 133 9.55 -10.60 8.40
C CYS A 133 8.22 -10.40 9.10
N MET A 134 7.71 -9.18 8.96
CA MET A 134 6.40 -8.78 9.43
C MET A 134 5.57 -8.31 8.24
N ALA A 135 4.30 -8.67 8.24
CA ALA A 135 3.31 -8.20 7.29
C ALA A 135 2.15 -7.54 8.02
N GLU A 136 1.61 -6.47 7.43
CA GLU A 136 0.42 -5.82 7.93
C GLU A 136 -0.48 -5.41 6.75
N LYS A 137 -1.81 -5.40 7.01
CA LYS A 137 -2.76 -4.76 6.11
C LYS A 137 -2.56 -3.25 6.14
N ALA A 138 -2.46 -2.63 4.97
CA ALA A 138 -2.32 -1.19 4.85
C ALA A 138 -3.71 -0.54 4.89
N SER A 139 -3.98 0.25 5.93
CA SER A 139 -5.23 1.01 6.08
C SER A 139 -5.11 2.44 5.56
N ASN A 140 -3.97 3.11 5.80
CA ASN A 140 -3.68 4.47 5.34
C ASN A 140 -2.18 4.59 4.99
N TYR A 141 -1.83 4.31 3.74
CA TYR A 141 -0.45 4.43 3.27
C TYR A 141 -0.18 5.84 2.73
N HIS A 142 0.85 6.54 3.25
CA HIS A 142 1.21 7.90 2.81
C HIS A 142 2.72 8.15 2.69
N ARG A 143 3.53 7.08 2.71
CA ARG A 143 5.00 7.19 2.83
C ARG A 143 5.63 8.02 1.71
N ILE A 144 5.17 7.89 0.47
CA ILE A 144 5.74 8.61 -0.67
C ILE A 144 5.33 10.08 -0.62
N SER A 145 4.08 10.37 -0.26
CA SER A 145 3.59 11.73 -0.05
C SER A 145 4.29 12.45 1.11
N GLU A 146 4.56 11.73 2.19
CA GLU A 146 5.33 12.23 3.36
C GLU A 146 6.76 12.57 2.96
N LEU A 147 7.46 11.65 2.27
CA LEU A 147 8.82 11.89 1.78
C LEU A 147 8.89 13.06 0.81
N LYS A 148 7.97 13.13 -0.15
CA LYS A 148 7.85 14.27 -1.06
C LYS A 148 7.76 15.59 -0.29
N THR A 149 6.85 15.65 0.68
CA THR A 149 6.62 16.86 1.48
C THR A 149 7.89 17.25 2.24
N ALA A 150 8.55 16.28 2.87
CA ALA A 150 9.80 16.50 3.60
C ALA A 150 10.91 17.00 2.67
N LEU A 151 11.18 16.29 1.56
CA LEU A 151 12.25 16.66 0.62
C LEU A 151 12.06 18.06 0.04
N LEU A 152 10.84 18.42 -0.35
CA LEU A 152 10.53 19.76 -0.86
C LEU A 152 10.67 20.83 0.22
N LYS A 153 10.21 20.55 1.45
CA LYS A 153 10.32 21.48 2.59
C LYS A 153 11.77 21.80 2.93
N TYR A 154 12.67 20.83 2.81
CA TYR A 154 14.09 21.00 3.13
C TYR A 154 14.99 21.32 1.92
N GLY A 155 14.41 21.57 0.74
CA GLY A 155 15.15 22.01 -0.45
C GLY A 155 15.82 20.91 -1.28
N PHE A 156 15.58 19.63 -0.97
CA PHE A 156 16.12 18.46 -1.69
C PHE A 156 15.23 18.05 -2.86
N LYS A 157 14.87 18.99 -3.74
CA LYS A 157 13.93 18.75 -4.84
C LYS A 157 14.46 17.69 -5.82
N GLU A 158 15.77 17.65 -6.04
CA GLU A 158 16.50 16.71 -6.88
C GLU A 158 16.41 15.25 -6.38
N ASN A 159 16.11 15.05 -5.10
CA ASN A 159 15.88 13.74 -4.50
C ASN A 159 14.47 13.21 -4.75
N TYR A 160 13.53 14.04 -5.24
CA TYR A 160 12.19 13.62 -5.63
C TYR A 160 12.02 13.64 -7.15
N ARG A 161 12.16 12.46 -7.77
CA ARG A 161 12.16 12.28 -9.24
C ARG A 161 10.96 11.54 -9.86
N PRO A 162 9.87 11.17 -9.14
CA PRO A 162 8.67 10.66 -9.79
C PRO A 162 8.15 11.61 -10.88
N LYS A 163 7.83 11.06 -12.05
CA LYS A 163 7.32 11.85 -13.20
C LYS A 163 5.81 12.06 -13.17
N ASP A 164 5.06 11.12 -12.60
CA ASP A 164 3.59 11.06 -12.63
C ASP A 164 2.97 11.42 -11.27
N ASP A 165 3.42 12.52 -10.67
CA ASP A 165 3.06 12.92 -9.30
C ASP A 165 1.56 13.20 -9.09
N ALA A 166 0.84 13.58 -10.15
CA ALA A 166 -0.61 13.77 -10.10
C ALA A 166 -1.39 12.49 -9.76
N GLN A 167 -0.82 11.30 -10.01
CA GLN A 167 -1.46 10.02 -9.72
C GLN A 167 -1.15 9.52 -8.30
N LEU A 168 -0.23 10.14 -7.58
CA LEU A 168 0.27 9.65 -6.30
C LEU A 168 -0.84 9.41 -5.25
N PRO A 169 -1.81 10.33 -5.03
CA PRO A 169 -2.86 10.10 -4.04
C PRO A 169 -3.77 8.91 -4.38
N GLN A 170 -3.97 8.62 -5.66
CA GLN A 170 -4.74 7.46 -6.10
C GLN A 170 -3.92 6.18 -5.95
N PHE A 171 -2.64 6.23 -6.33
CA PHE A 171 -1.70 5.14 -6.18
C PHE A 171 -1.60 4.66 -4.73
N GLU A 172 -1.42 5.57 -3.77
CA GLU A 172 -1.25 5.19 -2.37
C GLU A 172 -2.50 4.53 -1.76
N LYS A 173 -3.72 4.87 -2.24
CA LYS A 173 -4.97 4.22 -1.82
C LYS A 173 -5.10 2.76 -2.28
N LEU A 174 -4.37 2.37 -3.32
CA LEU A 174 -4.35 1.01 -3.85
C LEU A 174 -3.41 0.09 -3.07
N ILE A 175 -2.55 0.63 -2.21
CA ILE A 175 -1.68 -0.16 -1.34
C ILE A 175 -2.55 -0.86 -0.29
N LYS A 176 -2.52 -2.20 -0.28
CA LYS A 176 -3.31 -3.02 0.65
C LYS A 176 -2.47 -3.80 1.64
N ARG A 177 -1.17 -3.97 1.38
CA ARG A 177 -0.29 -4.75 2.26
C ARG A 177 1.11 -4.18 2.30
N ASN A 178 1.72 -4.20 3.47
CA ASN A 178 3.12 -3.88 3.67
C ASN A 178 3.83 -5.12 4.20
N ILE A 179 5.07 -5.32 3.75
CA ILE A 179 6.03 -6.25 4.34
C ILE A 179 7.26 -5.46 4.76
N ALA A 180 7.76 -5.74 5.94
CA ALA A 180 9.11 -5.37 6.36
C ALA A 180 9.94 -6.65 6.48
N ASN A 181 11.01 -6.73 5.71
CA ASN A 181 12.07 -7.72 5.91
C ASN A 181 13.22 -7.03 6.64
N PHE A 182 13.31 -7.23 7.95
CA PHE A 182 14.29 -6.56 8.79
C PHE A 182 15.71 -7.10 8.56
N ASP A 183 15.84 -8.39 8.22
CA ASP A 183 17.14 -9.01 7.93
C ASP A 183 17.77 -8.42 6.65
N LYS A 184 16.95 -7.92 5.73
CA LYS A 184 17.36 -7.22 4.51
C LYS A 184 17.28 -5.71 4.62
N ALA A 185 16.70 -5.20 5.71
CA ALA A 185 16.31 -3.79 5.90
C ALA A 185 15.44 -3.22 4.76
N VAL A 186 14.63 -4.06 4.11
CA VAL A 186 13.79 -3.67 2.96
C VAL A 186 12.32 -3.68 3.36
N GLY A 187 11.60 -2.61 3.05
CA GLY A 187 10.14 -2.56 3.03
C GLY A 187 9.61 -2.75 1.63
N ILE A 188 8.55 -3.54 1.47
CA ILE A 188 7.79 -3.61 0.22
C ILE A 188 6.32 -3.37 0.51
N SER A 189 5.72 -2.45 -0.25
CA SER A 189 4.29 -2.18 -0.21
C SER A 189 3.65 -2.66 -1.50
N PHE A 190 2.51 -3.34 -1.37
CA PHE A 190 1.85 -4.04 -2.46
C PHE A 190 0.51 -3.43 -2.80
N LEU A 191 0.29 -3.25 -4.10
CA LEU A 191 -0.98 -2.83 -4.67
C LEU A 191 -1.87 -4.06 -4.85
N TYR A 192 -3.18 -3.89 -4.70
CA TYR A 192 -4.17 -4.85 -5.17
C TYR A 192 -5.12 -4.17 -6.15
N VAL A 193 -5.08 -4.61 -7.41
CA VAL A 193 -5.83 -4.00 -8.53
C VAL A 193 -6.45 -5.13 -9.35
N ASP A 194 -7.75 -5.05 -9.58
CA ASP A 194 -8.51 -6.02 -10.40
C ASP A 194 -8.25 -7.49 -10.04
N GLY A 195 -8.24 -7.79 -8.73
CA GLY A 195 -8.02 -9.14 -8.21
C GLY A 195 -6.57 -9.61 -8.23
N LYS A 196 -5.60 -8.76 -8.59
CA LYS A 196 -4.19 -9.12 -8.72
C LYS A 196 -3.27 -8.25 -7.87
N TRP A 197 -2.29 -8.89 -7.25
CA TRP A 197 -1.22 -8.26 -6.49
C TRP A 197 -0.11 -7.72 -7.41
N TYR A 198 0.43 -6.56 -7.06
CA TYR A 198 1.58 -5.95 -7.72
C TYR A 198 2.51 -5.29 -6.70
N ILE A 199 3.78 -5.15 -7.06
CA ILE A 199 4.72 -4.33 -6.30
C ILE A 199 4.33 -2.86 -6.50
N GLY A 200 4.05 -2.15 -5.41
CA GLY A 200 3.82 -0.71 -5.43
C GLY A 200 5.09 0.05 -5.08
N VAL A 201 5.63 -0.19 -3.88
CA VAL A 201 6.78 0.55 -3.35
C VAL A 201 7.87 -0.43 -2.89
N ILE A 202 9.12 -0.15 -3.22
CA ILE A 202 10.29 -0.79 -2.60
C ILE A 202 11.05 0.28 -1.81
N ASP A 203 11.02 0.21 -0.48
CA ASP A 203 11.68 1.15 0.42
C ASP A 203 12.93 0.49 1.03
N MET A 204 14.11 0.86 0.52
CA MET A 204 15.40 0.37 1.00
C MET A 204 16.03 1.28 2.06
N ALA A 205 15.40 2.41 2.37
CA ALA A 205 15.91 3.43 3.28
C ALA A 205 15.28 3.35 4.67
N LYS A 206 13.98 3.05 4.77
CA LYS A 206 13.19 3.13 6.01
C LYS A 206 13.72 2.30 7.17
N TYR A 207 14.29 1.13 6.88
CA TYR A 207 14.83 0.21 7.90
C TYR A 207 16.36 0.19 7.92
N SER A 208 17.01 1.00 7.08
CA SER A 208 18.45 1.14 7.08
C SER A 208 18.86 2.21 8.09
N CYS A 209 19.67 1.82 9.07
CA CYS A 209 20.25 2.72 10.07
C CYS A 209 21.69 3.15 9.72
N SER A 210 22.21 2.73 8.57
CA SER A 210 23.45 3.28 8.03
C SER A 210 23.18 4.66 7.46
N ALA A 211 23.84 5.67 8.02
CA ALA A 211 23.96 7.02 7.49
C ALA A 211 25.34 7.18 6.83
#